data_AF-A0AA36D328-F1
#
_entry.id   AF-A0AA36D328-F1
#
_cell.length_a   1.000
_cell.length_b   1.000
_cell.length_c   1.000
_cell.angle_alpha   90.00
_cell.angle_beta   90.00
_cell.angle_gamma   90.00
#
_symmetry.space_group_name_H-M   'P 1'
#
loop_
_entity.id
_entity.type
_entity.pdbx_description
1 polymer ?
#
loop_
_entity_poly.entity_id
_entity_poly.type
_entity_poly.pdbx_seq_one_letter_code
_entity_poly.pdbx_strand_id
1 'polypeptide(L)'
;MLFRICCFVALLQLVAADCDATTQAAIVQCYTPFLHYYGLTPVNGTLPPYNFVETAMSNKFDQQGRQAAQDMCAHSRVLNSCLNATMYPIDYNCYNHIVVGKNNSESYLYQAEIATRDYECGAGAQIFFDEFYCIRATQANQADKIQQCRTDLEHDLHGMQLCDAFNKFISCNSLIYAKACDYNAGVLICNIFKYTGDTYYEYCQGKGQRAACPNYRVNPKFLMHKNLM
;
A
#
# COMPACT_ATOMS: atom_id res chain seq x y z
N MET A 1 3.25 -55.45 -20.64
CA MET A 1 3.88 -54.97 -19.39
C MET A 1 3.60 -53.48 -19.27
N LEU A 2 2.75 -53.13 -18.30
CA LEU A 2 2.32 -51.78 -17.96
C LEU A 2 3.39 -51.08 -17.13
N PHE A 3 3.83 -49.89 -17.52
CA PHE A 3 4.39 -48.92 -16.58
C PHE A 3 3.65 -47.59 -16.76
N ARG A 4 2.60 -47.43 -15.93
CA ARG A 4 1.97 -46.16 -15.63
C ARG A 4 2.92 -45.39 -14.72
N ILE A 5 3.57 -44.35 -15.23
CA ILE A 5 4.18 -43.32 -14.37
C ILE A 5 3.04 -42.36 -14.02
N CYS A 6 2.43 -42.60 -12.85
CA CYS A 6 1.64 -41.60 -12.15
C CYS A 6 2.60 -40.48 -11.71
N CYS A 7 2.77 -39.46 -12.53
CA CYS A 7 3.15 -38.15 -12.00
C CYS A 7 1.96 -37.67 -11.18
N PHE A 8 2.03 -37.90 -9.86
CA PHE A 8 1.35 -37.08 -8.89
C PHE A 8 1.83 -35.65 -9.11
N VAL A 9 1.12 -34.90 -9.95
CA VAL A 9 1.06 -33.45 -9.75
C VAL A 9 0.34 -33.31 -8.43
N ALA A 10 1.11 -33.14 -7.35
CA ALA A 10 0.58 -32.55 -6.13
C ALA A 10 0.06 -31.17 -6.54
N LEU A 11 -1.22 -31.13 -6.91
CA LEU A 11 -2.02 -29.92 -6.79
C LEU A 11 -1.91 -29.54 -5.32
N LEU A 12 -0.95 -28.66 -5.00
CA LEU A 12 -1.07 -27.76 -3.88
C LEU A 12 -2.37 -27.01 -4.13
N GLN A 13 -3.47 -27.56 -3.61
CA GLN A 13 -4.66 -26.80 -3.38
C GLN A 13 -4.21 -25.69 -2.45
N LEU A 14 -4.07 -24.47 -2.98
CA LEU A 14 -4.17 -23.28 -2.14
C LEU A 14 -5.54 -23.41 -1.47
N VAL A 15 -5.55 -23.96 -0.26
CA VAL A 15 -6.67 -23.78 0.65
C VAL A 15 -6.69 -22.28 0.88
N ALA A 16 -7.66 -21.58 0.28
CA ALA A 16 -7.96 -20.24 0.74
C ALA A 16 -8.17 -20.37 2.25
N ALA A 17 -7.28 -19.79 3.05
CA ALA A 17 -7.36 -19.91 4.49
C ALA A 17 -8.73 -19.34 4.90
N ASP A 18 -9.62 -20.19 5.40
CA ASP A 18 -10.86 -19.72 6.01
C ASP A 18 -10.46 -18.74 7.12
N CYS A 19 -11.18 -17.62 7.23
CA CYS A 19 -10.93 -16.65 8.29
C CYS A 19 -11.47 -17.12 9.65
N ASP A 20 -10.95 -18.23 10.12
CA ASP A 20 -11.19 -18.73 11.46
C ASP A 20 -10.36 -17.97 12.50
N ALA A 21 -10.55 -18.29 13.78
CA ALA A 21 -9.80 -17.67 14.87
C ALA A 21 -8.28 -17.90 14.78
N THR A 22 -7.84 -18.99 14.14
CA THR A 22 -6.42 -19.32 13.96
C THR A 22 -5.80 -18.39 12.92
N THR A 23 -6.45 -18.21 11.77
CA THR A 23 -6.06 -17.28 10.71
C THR A 23 -6.04 -15.85 11.24
N GLN A 24 -7.07 -15.45 12.00
CA GLN A 24 -7.14 -14.12 12.64
C GLN A 24 -5.94 -13.88 13.57
N ALA A 25 -5.63 -14.83 14.46
CA ALA A 25 -4.50 -14.73 15.37
C ALA A 25 -3.15 -14.68 14.61
N ALA A 26 -3.01 -15.45 13.53
CA ALA A 26 -1.82 -15.46 12.70
C ALA A 26 -1.60 -14.10 12.00
N ILE A 27 -2.65 -13.47 11.47
CA ILE A 27 -2.54 -12.12 10.86
C ILE A 27 -2.09 -11.10 11.91
N VAL A 28 -2.68 -11.10 13.11
CA VAL A 28 -2.27 -10.21 14.21
C VAL A 28 -0.81 -10.45 14.60
N GLN A 29 -0.37 -11.71 14.60
CA GLN A 29 1.02 -12.06 14.85
C GLN A 29 1.96 -11.52 13.76
N CYS A 30 1.57 -11.55 12.49
CA CYS A 30 2.33 -10.96 11.39
C CYS A 30 2.54 -9.45 11.57
N TYR A 31 1.56 -8.73 12.11
CA TYR A 31 1.67 -7.29 12.39
C TYR A 31 2.53 -6.95 13.59
N THR A 32 2.78 -7.89 14.50
CA THR A 32 3.44 -7.59 15.77
C THR A 32 4.83 -6.97 15.60
N PRO A 33 5.75 -7.50 14.76
CA PRO A 33 7.05 -6.88 14.53
C PRO A 33 6.96 -5.49 13.88
N PHE A 34 6.00 -5.30 12.96
CA PHE A 34 5.76 -4.04 12.28
C PHE A 34 5.29 -2.97 13.27
N LEU A 35 4.28 -3.28 14.09
CA LEU A 35 3.77 -2.38 15.12
C LEU A 35 4.83 -2.06 16.18
N HIS A 36 5.60 -3.06 16.61
CA HIS A 36 6.64 -2.87 17.63
C HIS A 36 7.74 -1.89 17.19
N TYR A 37 8.11 -1.89 15.90
CA TYR A 37 9.03 -0.90 15.34
C TYR A 37 8.52 0.55 15.50
N TYR A 38 7.20 0.75 15.50
CA TYR A 38 6.56 2.05 15.75
C TYR A 38 6.18 2.28 17.22
N GLY A 39 6.60 1.41 18.14
CA GLY A 39 6.27 1.51 19.57
C GLY A 39 4.80 1.17 19.88
N LEU A 40 4.14 0.41 19.00
CA LEU A 40 2.75 -0.02 19.14
C LEU A 40 2.67 -1.53 19.38
N THR A 41 1.55 -1.98 19.94
CA THR A 41 1.25 -3.40 20.14
C THR A 41 -0.22 -3.67 19.82
N PRO A 42 -0.55 -4.88 19.33
CA PRO A 42 -1.95 -5.33 19.32
C PRO A 42 -2.55 -5.30 20.73
N VAL A 43 -3.87 -5.11 20.83
CA VAL A 43 -4.61 -5.11 22.09
C VAL A 43 -5.73 -6.13 21.98
N ASN A 44 -5.82 -7.08 22.92
CA ASN A 44 -6.86 -8.12 22.96
C ASN A 44 -7.06 -8.89 21.63
N GLY A 45 -5.95 -9.18 20.93
CA GLY A 45 -6.01 -9.87 19.64
C GLY A 45 -6.54 -9.02 18.49
N THR A 46 -6.55 -7.69 18.64
CA THR A 46 -6.88 -6.75 17.56
C THR A 46 -5.75 -5.77 17.28
N LEU A 47 -5.61 -5.37 16.02
CA LEU A 47 -4.79 -4.26 15.57
C LEU A 47 -5.32 -2.94 16.16
N PRO A 48 -4.44 -1.99 16.52
CA PRO A 48 -4.84 -0.69 17.04
C PRO A 48 -5.65 0.12 16.00
N PRO A 49 -6.32 1.22 16.41
CA PRO A 49 -6.86 2.18 15.46
C PRO A 49 -5.81 2.61 14.43
N TYR A 50 -6.13 2.62 13.14
CA TYR A 50 -5.18 2.91 12.08
C TYR A 50 -4.58 4.31 12.19
N ASN A 51 -5.37 5.30 12.64
CA ASN A 51 -4.87 6.66 12.88
C ASN A 51 -3.72 6.70 13.91
N PHE A 52 -3.67 5.76 14.86
CA PHE A 52 -2.55 5.66 15.81
C PHE A 52 -1.30 5.11 15.12
N VAL A 53 -1.46 4.14 14.21
CA VAL A 53 -0.37 3.62 13.37
C VAL A 53 0.16 4.73 12.47
N GLU A 54 -0.72 5.42 11.73
CA GLU A 54 -0.35 6.55 10.87
C GLU A 54 0.40 7.64 11.62
N THR A 55 -0.08 8.02 12.81
CA THR A 55 0.60 9.00 13.67
C THR A 55 1.99 8.52 14.09
N ALA A 56 2.12 7.26 14.52
CA ALA A 56 3.40 6.71 14.95
C ALA A 56 4.40 6.61 13.79
N MET A 57 3.93 6.24 12.59
CA MET A 57 4.74 6.25 11.36
C MET A 57 5.21 7.67 11.02
N SER A 58 4.29 8.65 11.02
CA SER A 58 4.61 10.06 10.76
C SER A 58 5.67 10.59 11.74
N ASN A 59 5.48 10.34 13.04
CA ASN A 59 6.45 10.74 14.07
C ASN A 59 7.84 10.14 13.82
N LYS A 60 7.90 8.88 13.37
CA LYS A 60 9.17 8.21 13.08
C LYS A 60 9.86 8.79 11.85
N PHE A 61 9.09 9.15 10.81
CA PHE A 61 9.60 9.90 9.66
C PHE A 61 10.12 11.28 10.05
N ASP A 62 9.44 11.99 10.95
CA ASP A 62 9.88 13.32 11.38
C ASP A 62 11.16 13.26 12.23
N GLN A 63 11.34 12.19 13.00
CA GLN A 63 12.52 11.98 13.84
C GLN A 63 13.75 11.47 13.07
N GLN A 64 13.57 10.58 12.10
CA GLN A 64 14.65 9.83 11.47
C GLN A 64 14.77 10.08 9.95
N GLY A 65 13.84 10.83 9.37
CA GLY A 65 13.84 11.19 7.96
C GLY A 65 13.85 9.97 7.03
N ARG A 66 14.66 10.06 5.97
CA ARG A 66 14.79 9.02 4.95
C ARG A 66 15.21 7.66 5.52
N GLN A 67 15.94 7.62 6.64
CA GLN A 67 16.31 6.35 7.27
C GLN A 67 15.08 5.57 7.74
N ALA A 68 14.10 6.24 8.38
CA ALA A 68 12.87 5.57 8.79
C ALA A 68 12.05 5.03 7.61
N ALA A 69 12.12 5.67 6.44
CA ALA A 69 11.48 5.16 5.23
C ALA A 69 12.16 3.88 4.70
N GLN A 70 13.49 3.80 4.77
CA GLN A 70 14.23 2.60 4.39
C GLN A 70 13.96 1.44 5.36
N ASP A 71 13.97 1.73 6.67
CA ASP A 71 13.67 0.77 7.72
C ASP A 71 12.21 0.29 7.63
N MET A 72 11.26 1.20 7.36
CA MET A 72 9.87 0.85 7.06
C MET A 72 9.81 -0.21 5.96
N CYS A 73 10.56 -0.04 4.87
CA CYS A 73 10.59 -1.03 3.78
C CYS A 73 11.17 -2.38 4.18
N ALA A 74 12.09 -2.44 5.15
CA ALA A 74 12.51 -3.72 5.71
C ALA A 74 11.37 -4.39 6.50
N HIS A 75 10.69 -3.63 7.36
CA HIS A 75 9.57 -4.14 8.17
C HIS A 75 8.33 -4.52 7.34
N SER A 76 7.98 -3.73 6.32
CA SER A 76 6.87 -4.02 5.41
C SER A 76 7.11 -5.30 4.60
N ARG A 77 8.36 -5.59 4.19
CA ARG A 77 8.67 -6.86 3.50
C ARG A 77 8.48 -8.08 4.40
N VAL A 78 8.87 -7.98 5.67
CA VAL A 78 8.64 -9.04 6.66
C VAL A 78 7.14 -9.24 6.88
N LEU A 79 6.39 -8.15 7.03
CA LEU A 79 4.93 -8.18 7.15
C LEU A 79 4.29 -8.85 5.94
N ASN A 80 4.57 -8.38 4.72
CA ASN A 80 4.00 -8.90 3.49
C ASN A 80 4.32 -10.39 3.29
N SER A 81 5.56 -10.80 3.59
CA SER A 81 5.94 -12.22 3.52
C SER A 81 5.14 -13.07 4.51
N CYS A 82 4.91 -12.58 5.73
CA CYS A 82 4.13 -13.29 6.74
C CYS A 82 2.64 -13.39 6.35
N LEU A 83 2.07 -12.28 5.88
CA LEU A 83 0.68 -12.23 5.44
C LEU A 83 0.42 -13.14 4.24
N ASN A 84 1.29 -13.11 3.23
CA ASN A 84 1.15 -13.99 2.06
C ASN A 84 1.25 -15.48 2.41
N ALA A 85 2.06 -15.84 3.42
CA ALA A 85 2.13 -17.21 3.92
C ALA A 85 0.90 -17.62 4.75
N THR A 86 0.22 -16.64 5.35
CA THR A 86 -0.94 -16.85 6.22
C THR A 86 -2.26 -16.86 5.45
N MET A 87 -2.42 -15.94 4.50
CA MET A 87 -3.66 -15.70 3.77
C MET A 87 -3.36 -15.07 2.41
N TYR A 88 -3.46 -15.86 1.34
CA TYR A 88 -3.34 -15.40 -0.03
C TYR A 88 -4.51 -15.92 -0.90
N PRO A 89 -5.23 -15.05 -1.63
CA PRO A 89 -5.19 -13.59 -1.56
C PRO A 89 -5.69 -13.08 -0.19
N ILE A 90 -5.35 -11.85 0.17
CA ILE A 90 -5.79 -11.24 1.42
C ILE A 90 -7.33 -11.12 1.41
N ASP A 91 -8.03 -11.79 2.34
CA ASP A 91 -9.48 -11.68 2.49
C ASP A 91 -9.87 -10.47 3.35
N TYR A 92 -10.66 -9.58 2.74
CA TYR A 92 -11.23 -8.40 3.36
C TYR A 92 -12.07 -8.71 4.60
N ASN A 93 -12.85 -9.80 4.56
CA ASN A 93 -13.70 -10.19 5.67
C ASN A 93 -12.85 -10.54 6.89
N CYS A 94 -11.61 -10.97 6.69
CA CYS A 94 -10.75 -11.34 7.79
C CYS A 94 -10.19 -10.15 8.57
N TYR A 95 -9.85 -9.07 7.87
CA TYR A 95 -9.42 -7.82 8.50
C TYR A 95 -10.49 -7.24 9.43
N ASN A 96 -11.78 -7.35 9.06
CA ASN A 96 -12.89 -6.89 9.88
C ASN A 96 -12.96 -7.55 11.26
N HIS A 97 -12.40 -8.75 11.43
CA HIS A 97 -12.41 -9.44 12.72
C HIS A 97 -11.25 -9.06 13.63
N ILE A 98 -10.18 -8.50 13.06
CA ILE A 98 -8.93 -8.22 13.76
C ILE A 98 -8.64 -6.72 13.92
N VAL A 99 -9.43 -5.81 13.34
CA VAL A 99 -9.31 -4.37 13.61
C VAL A 99 -10.16 -3.93 14.79
N VAL A 100 -9.73 -2.88 15.49
CA VAL A 100 -10.53 -2.25 16.54
C VAL A 100 -11.89 -1.80 15.99
N GLY A 101 -12.95 -2.02 16.79
CA GLY A 101 -14.31 -1.66 16.39
C GLY A 101 -14.90 -2.51 15.25
N LYS A 102 -14.14 -3.49 14.73
CA LYS A 102 -14.59 -4.49 13.74
C LYS A 102 -15.37 -3.88 12.57
N ASN A 103 -14.82 -2.82 12.01
CA ASN A 103 -15.50 -2.03 10.99
C ASN A 103 -14.72 -2.02 9.67
N ASN A 104 -15.50 -1.84 8.60
CA ASN A 104 -15.02 -1.84 7.24
C ASN A 104 -13.96 -0.76 6.97
N SER A 105 -14.13 0.43 7.53
CA SER A 105 -13.23 1.56 7.27
C SER A 105 -11.81 1.29 7.75
N GLU A 106 -11.65 0.78 8.98
CA GLU A 106 -10.35 0.41 9.54
C GLU A 106 -9.66 -0.69 8.73
N SER A 107 -10.42 -1.72 8.33
CA SER A 107 -9.92 -2.80 7.49
C SER A 107 -9.39 -2.30 6.15
N TYR A 108 -10.08 -1.35 5.52
CA TYR A 108 -9.62 -0.74 4.27
C TYR A 108 -8.32 0.04 4.47
N LEU A 109 -8.18 0.78 5.57
CA LEU A 109 -6.97 1.57 5.83
C LEU A 109 -5.73 0.69 6.02
N TYR A 110 -5.83 -0.37 6.82
CA TYR A 110 -4.73 -1.32 7.02
C TYR A 110 -4.30 -2.03 5.74
N GLN A 111 -5.27 -2.41 4.91
CA GLN A 111 -4.96 -3.04 3.64
C GLN A 111 -4.33 -2.02 2.69
N ALA A 112 -4.95 -0.85 2.52
CA ALA A 112 -4.45 0.19 1.62
C ALA A 112 -3.01 0.59 1.96
N GLU A 113 -2.66 0.57 3.24
CA GLU A 113 -1.30 0.75 3.71
C GLU A 113 -0.36 -0.35 3.21
N ILE A 114 -0.72 -1.63 3.34
CA ILE A 114 0.08 -2.75 2.80
C ILE A 114 0.36 -2.57 1.30
N ALA A 115 -0.68 -2.30 0.51
CA ALA A 115 -0.52 -2.12 -0.93
C ALA A 115 0.35 -0.90 -1.26
N THR A 116 0.15 0.20 -0.53
CA THR A 116 0.96 1.41 -0.68
C THR A 116 2.43 1.14 -0.38
N ARG A 117 2.74 0.45 0.71
CA ARG A 117 4.12 0.11 1.08
C ARG A 117 4.74 -0.92 0.17
N ASP A 118 3.97 -1.87 -0.33
CA ASP A 118 4.45 -2.82 -1.32
C ASP A 118 4.94 -2.10 -2.59
N TYR A 119 4.18 -1.11 -3.05
CA TYR A 119 4.60 -0.27 -4.18
C TYR A 119 5.81 0.61 -3.85
N GLU A 120 5.73 1.39 -2.78
CA GLU A 120 6.79 2.32 -2.36
C GLU A 120 8.10 1.61 -2.03
N CYS A 121 8.07 0.38 -1.54
CA CYS A 121 9.27 -0.38 -1.18
C CYS A 121 9.72 -1.34 -2.28
N GLY A 122 8.90 -1.54 -3.30
CA GLY A 122 9.19 -2.31 -4.51
C GLY A 122 9.50 -1.40 -5.69
N ALA A 123 8.58 -1.36 -6.65
CA ALA A 123 8.77 -0.66 -7.93
C ALA A 123 8.99 0.86 -7.77
N GLY A 124 8.44 1.47 -6.71
CA GLY A 124 8.55 2.90 -6.42
C GLY A 124 9.74 3.31 -5.55
N ALA A 125 10.52 2.37 -5.02
CA ALA A 125 11.50 2.64 -3.96
C ALA A 125 12.50 3.73 -4.28
N GLN A 126 13.07 3.72 -5.48
CA GLN A 126 14.05 4.72 -5.86
C GLN A 126 13.49 6.13 -5.73
N ILE A 127 12.32 6.39 -6.33
CA ILE A 127 11.72 7.73 -6.36
C ILE A 127 11.11 8.09 -5.02
N PHE A 128 10.49 7.13 -4.33
CA PHE A 128 10.00 7.36 -2.98
C PHE A 128 11.11 7.89 -2.07
N PHE A 129 12.29 7.26 -2.11
CA PHE A 129 13.41 7.69 -1.30
C PHE A 129 14.06 8.99 -1.78
N ASP A 130 14.10 9.24 -3.09
CA ASP A 130 14.68 10.47 -3.65
C ASP A 130 13.78 11.69 -3.39
N GLU A 131 12.46 11.53 -3.49
CA GLU A 131 11.46 12.59 -3.27
C GLU A 131 10.96 12.68 -1.82
N PHE A 132 11.47 11.82 -0.92
CA PHE A 132 10.94 11.61 0.44
C PHE A 132 10.65 12.91 1.18
N TYR A 133 11.63 13.80 1.30
CA TYR A 133 11.48 15.05 2.06
C TYR A 133 10.48 15.99 1.42
N CYS A 134 10.43 16.06 0.09
CA CYS A 134 9.48 16.92 -0.58
C CYS A 134 8.05 16.41 -0.46
N ILE A 135 7.84 15.09 -0.62
CA ILE A 135 6.52 14.46 -0.44
C ILE A 135 6.03 14.70 0.99
N ARG A 136 6.88 14.50 2.00
CA ARG A 136 6.54 14.76 3.41
C ARG A 136 6.16 16.22 3.66
N ALA A 137 6.96 17.17 3.15
CA ALA A 137 6.63 18.58 3.26
C ALA A 137 5.33 18.95 2.53
N THR A 138 5.06 18.31 1.38
CA THR A 138 3.84 18.52 0.60
C THR A 138 2.60 18.02 1.34
N GLN A 139 2.67 16.85 1.99
CA GLN A 139 1.58 16.33 2.82
C GLN A 139 1.13 17.35 3.87
N ALA A 140 2.09 17.98 4.56
CA ALA A 140 1.79 19.01 5.56
C ALA A 140 1.32 20.33 4.93
N ASN A 141 2.05 20.84 3.95
CA ASN A 141 1.82 22.18 3.38
C ASN A 141 0.64 22.27 2.40
N GLN A 142 0.19 21.13 1.86
CA GLN A 142 -0.93 21.04 0.92
C GLN A 142 -2.07 20.17 1.46
N ALA A 143 -2.14 19.95 2.79
CA ALA A 143 -3.15 19.13 3.44
C ALA A 143 -4.58 19.51 3.00
N ASP A 144 -4.90 20.80 2.93
CA ASP A 144 -6.22 21.29 2.50
C ASP A 144 -6.56 20.89 1.06
N LYS A 145 -5.59 20.94 0.14
CA LYS A 145 -5.82 20.55 -1.26
C LYS A 145 -5.95 19.04 -1.42
N ILE A 146 -5.16 18.28 -0.66
CA ILE A 146 -5.26 16.82 -0.62
C ILE A 146 -6.63 16.41 -0.06
N GLN A 147 -7.09 17.08 0.99
CA GLN A 147 -8.42 16.87 1.55
C GLN A 147 -9.52 17.25 0.56
N GLN A 148 -9.36 18.36 -0.18
CA GLN A 148 -10.30 18.72 -1.24
C GLN A 148 -10.42 17.62 -2.30
N CYS A 149 -9.31 17.01 -2.75
CA CYS A 149 -9.38 15.88 -3.67
C CYS A 149 -10.25 14.73 -3.13
N ARG A 150 -10.17 14.44 -1.81
CA ARG A 150 -11.00 13.43 -1.15
C ARG A 150 -12.47 13.82 -1.12
N THR A 151 -12.78 15.06 -0.75
CA THR A 151 -14.16 15.58 -0.76
C THR A 151 -14.75 15.55 -2.17
N ASP A 152 -13.96 15.90 -3.19
CA ASP A 152 -14.39 15.82 -4.58
C ASP A 152 -14.68 14.38 -5.00
N LEU A 153 -13.86 13.40 -4.58
CA LEU A 153 -14.12 11.98 -4.81
C LEU A 153 -15.45 11.54 -4.20
N GLU A 154 -15.71 11.88 -2.95
CA GLU A 154 -16.97 11.55 -2.25
C GLU A 154 -18.17 12.12 -3.00
N HIS A 155 -18.09 13.40 -3.40
CA HIS A 155 -19.11 14.04 -4.22
C HIS A 155 -19.30 13.33 -5.57
N ASP A 156 -18.20 13.05 -6.27
CA ASP A 156 -18.16 12.45 -7.59
C ASP A 156 -18.78 11.04 -7.63
N LEU A 157 -18.68 10.28 -6.53
CA LEU A 157 -19.31 8.95 -6.39
C LEU A 157 -20.84 8.98 -6.37
N HIS A 158 -21.48 10.14 -6.18
CA HIS A 158 -22.95 10.27 -6.24
C HIS A 158 -23.51 10.36 -7.68
N GLY A 159 -22.66 10.63 -8.67
CA GLY A 159 -23.11 10.89 -10.05
C GLY A 159 -22.25 10.30 -11.15
N MET A 160 -21.12 9.66 -10.82
CA MET A 160 -20.22 9.05 -11.79
C MET A 160 -19.90 7.59 -11.48
N GLN A 161 -19.41 6.89 -12.50
CA GLN A 161 -18.88 5.54 -12.33
C GLN A 161 -17.67 5.56 -11.40
N LEU A 162 -17.59 4.56 -10.51
CA LEU A 162 -16.54 4.42 -9.49
C LEU A 162 -15.12 4.63 -10.05
N CYS A 163 -14.81 4.00 -11.19
CA CYS A 163 -13.47 4.09 -11.77
C CYS A 163 -13.14 5.50 -12.28
N ASP A 164 -14.12 6.24 -12.80
CA ASP A 164 -13.92 7.61 -13.31
C ASP A 164 -13.75 8.61 -12.17
N ALA A 165 -14.54 8.48 -11.11
CA ALA A 165 -14.39 9.26 -9.88
C ALA A 165 -12.99 9.04 -9.27
N PHE A 166 -12.56 7.78 -9.19
CA PHE A 166 -11.23 7.46 -8.67
C PHE A 166 -10.10 7.96 -9.58
N ASN A 167 -10.27 7.94 -10.91
CA ASN A 167 -9.30 8.50 -11.85
C ASN A 167 -9.08 10.00 -11.62
N LYS A 168 -10.15 10.77 -11.39
CA LYS A 168 -10.03 12.19 -11.03
C LYS A 168 -9.31 12.39 -9.70
N PHE A 169 -9.60 11.56 -8.70
CA PHE A 169 -8.91 11.59 -7.41
C PHE A 169 -7.39 11.35 -7.54
N ILE A 170 -6.99 10.34 -8.32
CA ILE A 170 -5.58 10.04 -8.62
C ILE A 170 -4.92 11.27 -9.28
N SER A 171 -5.55 11.82 -10.32
CA SER A 171 -5.01 12.97 -11.05
C SER A 171 -4.91 14.23 -10.20
N CYS A 172 -5.90 14.49 -9.35
CA CYS A 172 -5.89 15.60 -8.40
C CYS A 172 -4.67 15.53 -7.48
N ASN A 173 -4.45 14.37 -6.84
CA ASN A 173 -3.29 14.15 -5.98
C ASN A 173 -1.98 14.23 -6.77
N SER A 174 -1.86 13.50 -7.89
CA SER A 174 -0.66 13.50 -8.72
C SER A 174 -0.21 14.92 -9.12
N LEU A 175 -1.16 15.80 -9.49
CA LEU A 175 -0.87 17.19 -9.84
C LEU A 175 -0.41 18.05 -8.66
N ILE A 176 -0.92 17.80 -7.45
CA ILE A 176 -0.47 18.50 -6.23
C ILE A 176 1.01 18.20 -6.01
N TYR A 177 1.38 16.93 -5.96
CA TYR A 177 2.77 16.53 -5.73
C TYR A 177 3.69 16.89 -6.91
N ALA A 178 3.19 16.82 -8.15
CA ALA A 178 3.94 17.25 -9.32
C ALA A 178 4.34 18.73 -9.29
N LYS A 179 3.43 19.58 -8.79
CA LYS A 179 3.65 21.02 -8.68
C LYS A 179 4.48 21.41 -7.47
N ALA A 180 4.33 20.68 -6.36
CA ALA A 180 5.04 20.98 -5.12
C ALA A 180 6.48 20.46 -5.12
N CYS A 181 6.70 19.31 -5.75
CA CYS A 181 8.00 18.65 -5.85
C CYS A 181 8.48 18.69 -7.30
N ASP A 182 8.23 17.63 -8.04
CA ASP A 182 8.57 17.52 -9.44
C ASP A 182 7.71 16.47 -10.16
N TYR A 183 7.97 16.27 -11.45
CA TYR A 183 7.28 15.27 -12.25
C TYR A 183 7.34 13.86 -11.64
N ASN A 184 8.47 13.44 -11.07
CA ASN A 184 8.63 12.09 -10.55
C ASN A 184 7.81 11.88 -9.28
N ALA A 185 7.71 12.87 -8.40
CA ALA A 185 6.80 12.82 -7.25
C ALA A 185 5.35 12.66 -7.70
N GLY A 186 4.93 13.40 -8.73
CA GLY A 186 3.60 13.23 -9.33
C GLY A 186 3.36 11.83 -9.89
N VAL A 187 4.35 11.27 -10.58
CA VAL A 187 4.29 9.91 -11.12
C VAL A 187 4.22 8.87 -9.99
N LEU A 188 5.02 9.02 -8.94
CA LEU A 188 5.02 8.12 -7.78
C LEU A 188 3.62 8.06 -7.16
N ILE A 189 3.03 9.22 -6.85
CA ILE A 189 1.71 9.30 -6.21
C ILE A 189 0.62 8.74 -7.11
N CYS A 190 0.68 9.00 -8.42
CA CYS A 190 -0.24 8.37 -9.38
C CYS A 190 -0.19 6.85 -9.29
N ASN A 191 1.02 6.28 -9.35
CA ASN A 191 1.18 4.84 -9.36
C ASN A 191 0.90 4.18 -8.00
N ILE A 192 1.15 4.85 -6.87
CA ILE A 192 0.70 4.38 -5.55
C ILE A 192 -0.81 4.20 -5.55
N PHE A 193 -1.57 5.25 -5.87
CA PHE A 193 -3.03 5.16 -5.85
C PHE A 193 -3.58 4.19 -6.90
N LYS A 194 -2.94 4.10 -8.07
CA LYS A 194 -3.27 3.07 -9.07
C LYS A 194 -3.05 1.67 -8.51
N TYR A 195 -1.88 1.39 -7.93
CA TYR A 195 -1.52 0.07 -7.40
C TYR A 195 -2.46 -0.35 -6.26
N THR A 196 -2.64 0.54 -5.30
CA THR A 196 -3.60 0.38 -4.20
C THR A 196 -5.01 0.18 -4.75
N GLY A 197 -5.47 1.04 -5.66
CA GLY A 197 -6.80 0.95 -6.26
C GLY A 197 -7.04 -0.33 -7.07
N ASP A 198 -6.03 -0.84 -7.78
CA ASP A 198 -6.13 -2.07 -8.56
C ASP A 198 -6.14 -3.31 -7.67
N THR A 199 -5.53 -3.22 -6.48
CA THR A 199 -5.58 -4.27 -5.46
C THR A 199 -7.00 -4.44 -4.89
N TYR A 200 -7.76 -3.33 -4.72
CA TYR A 200 -9.11 -3.38 -4.13
C TYR A 200 -10.26 -3.41 -5.14
N TYR A 201 -10.09 -2.76 -6.28
CA TYR A 201 -11.16 -2.59 -7.26
C TYR A 201 -10.77 -3.32 -8.53
N GLU A 202 -10.81 -4.66 -8.48
CA GLU A 202 -10.54 -5.53 -9.64
C GLU A 202 -11.36 -5.09 -10.87
N TYR A 203 -12.63 -4.68 -10.66
CA TYR A 203 -13.50 -4.14 -11.70
C TYR A 203 -12.90 -2.92 -12.46
N CYS A 204 -12.05 -2.14 -11.81
CA CYS A 204 -11.42 -0.95 -12.36
C CYS A 204 -10.02 -1.21 -12.96
N GLN A 205 -9.48 -2.43 -12.84
CA GLN A 205 -8.20 -2.77 -13.43
C GLN A 205 -8.25 -2.54 -14.95
N GLY A 206 -7.27 -1.80 -15.47
CA GLY A 206 -7.15 -1.51 -16.90
C GLY A 206 -8.17 -0.52 -17.47
N LYS A 207 -8.99 0.17 -16.65
CA LYS A 207 -9.98 1.16 -17.12
C LYS A 207 -9.60 2.61 -16.79
N GLY A 208 -9.75 3.51 -17.76
CA GLY A 208 -9.56 4.96 -17.62
C GLY A 208 -8.11 5.39 -17.30
N GLN A 209 -7.90 6.49 -16.55
CA GLN A 209 -6.56 7.02 -16.22
C GLN A 209 -5.72 6.14 -15.29
N ARG A 210 -6.29 5.09 -14.68
CA ARG A 210 -5.47 4.01 -14.08
C ARG A 210 -4.57 3.36 -15.14
N ALA A 211 -4.94 3.34 -16.41
CA ALA A 211 -4.05 2.92 -17.51
C ALA A 211 -3.02 4.00 -17.93
N ALA A 212 -3.10 5.22 -17.39
CA ALA A 212 -2.38 6.39 -17.88
C ALA A 212 -1.38 7.02 -16.88
N CYS A 213 -1.18 6.42 -15.69
CA CYS A 213 -0.08 6.87 -14.83
C CYS A 213 1.23 6.76 -15.62
N PRO A 214 1.98 7.85 -15.79
CA PRO A 214 3.15 7.82 -16.63
C PRO A 214 4.22 6.88 -16.07
N ASN A 215 5.10 6.41 -16.94
CA ASN A 215 6.35 5.81 -16.49
C ASN A 215 7.29 6.89 -15.94
N TYR A 216 8.17 6.46 -15.06
CA TYR A 216 9.21 7.31 -14.47
C TYR A 216 10.12 7.94 -15.53
N ARG A 217 10.53 9.20 -15.30
CA ARG A 217 11.63 9.79 -16.08
C ARG A 217 12.94 9.41 -15.40
N VAL A 218 13.66 8.47 -15.98
CA VAL A 218 15.00 8.11 -15.52
C VAL A 218 15.90 9.32 -15.68
N ASN A 219 16.44 9.85 -14.59
CA ASN A 219 17.46 10.90 -14.68
C ASN A 219 18.73 10.29 -15.29
N PRO A 220 19.19 10.75 -16.47
CA PRO A 220 20.34 10.14 -17.15
C PRO A 220 21.65 10.21 -16.36
N LYS A 221 21.74 11.06 -15.32
CA LYS A 221 22.90 11.09 -14.41
C LYS A 221 23.07 9.80 -13.58
N PHE A 222 22.02 9.01 -13.40
CA PHE A 222 22.08 7.73 -12.66
C PHE A 222 22.27 6.50 -13.56
N LEU A 223 22.23 6.67 -14.89
CA LEU A 223 22.54 5.58 -15.83
C LEU A 223 24.04 5.31 -15.96
N MET A 224 24.92 6.16 -15.41
CA MET A 224 26.37 5.99 -15.46
C MET A 224 26.95 5.08 -14.36
N HIS A 225 26.14 4.53 -13.46
CA HIS A 225 26.61 3.58 -12.42
C HIS A 225 26.16 2.13 -12.64
N LYS A 226 25.47 1.83 -13.75
CA LYS A 226 25.08 0.45 -14.10
C LYS A 226 26.09 -0.30 -14.99
N ASN A 227 27.25 0.28 -15.30
CA ASN A 227 28.31 -0.35 -16.11
C ASN A 227 29.59 -0.69 -15.33
N LEU A 228 29.52 -0.77 -13.99
CA LEU A 228 30.65 -1.18 -13.16
C LEU A 228 30.19 -2.15 -12.05
N MET A 229 29.63 -3.28 -12.43
CA MET A 229 29.71 -4.55 -11.67
C MET A 229 29.73 -5.71 -12.65
#